data_AF-A0AA36HE29-F1
#
_entry.id   AF-A0AA36HE29-F1
#
_cell.length_a   1.000
_cell.length_b   1.000
_cell.length_c   1.000
_cell.angle_alpha   90.00
_cell.angle_beta   90.00
_cell.angle_gamma   90.00
#
_symmetry.space_group_name_H-M   'P 1'
#
loop_
_entity.id
_entity.type
_entity.pdbx_description
1 polymer ?
#
loop_
_entity_poly.entity_id
_entity_poly.type
_entity_poly.pdbx_seq_one_letter_code
_entity_poly.pdbx_strand_id
1 'polypeptide(L)'
;MVLEHFDVTPEDYAVVFTANATHALQIVADSYIFEEKTTSTVQIGSTAKNTGPTFAYLRDSHNSLVGMREIVKDKINSMDNGILTSNRSGLFAMTAMSNFCGRKYDLALIKILQDRGWSVCLDAASWVSTSHLSLAEIRPHFMALSFYKMFDSMNRLKARAFAGGTVSQMLVDELHSVIRNNHERYEQGTLNYYAISALTKGFADLKRFGGIQTIQENNMRIAAAAHKMLSQKVHWNGKPAVKVYGWRNPAQQGPIVTFNLLRDDGSFTGYSEVEKMASLFGIDLRTGCFCNSGACQMYLEIGNNQLRQYYEEGKECGDTRDVIDGRPTGAVRVSFGRQSTIEDVLILEQMIDYCFLGFQPSTVIEYPLSIEHYTAAVSRLIVYPVKSCQGFDLEKCTLTRTGLQHDREFMIESCGTTLTQKRQPKMCKIHTMINKKSLELFDADNPSCSVTVPLQPDQISLQSGIVCTYNVQTSESTSESSSWLTSFLNLPECKLRRVHQDSSRSLSNEAPYLVVNEASIKILADIVDLTIEETVDRFRPNIVIRGLPPFIEDTAKRMSIDGFKFEIIKKCTRCEMICVNPETGVKEPQLIVALRNFRQREKMTFGIYVKQIEEIPGEIHRDSKVHFE
;
A
#
# COMPACT_ATOMS: atom_id res chain seq x y z
N MET A 1 -14.37 32.54 11.84
CA MET A 1 -14.43 31.12 11.40
C MET A 1 -13.26 30.26 11.88
N VAL A 2 -12.02 30.36 11.36
CA VAL A 2 -10.93 29.47 11.85
C VAL A 2 -10.63 29.74 13.32
N LEU A 3 -10.35 31.00 13.70
CA LEU A 3 -10.08 31.39 15.08
C LEU A 3 -11.27 31.11 16.01
N GLU A 4 -12.48 31.43 15.53
CA GLU A 4 -13.74 31.13 16.21
C GLU A 4 -13.93 29.62 16.48
N HIS A 5 -13.52 28.73 15.57
CA HIS A 5 -13.59 27.28 15.79
C HIS A 5 -12.66 26.81 16.93
N PHE A 6 -11.63 27.59 17.24
CA PHE A 6 -10.68 27.34 18.32
C PHE A 6 -10.89 28.30 19.51
N ASP A 7 -12.06 28.93 19.61
CA ASP A 7 -12.47 29.81 20.72
C ASP A 7 -11.58 31.03 20.96
N VAL A 8 -10.96 31.57 19.91
CA VAL A 8 -10.07 32.76 19.99
C VAL A 8 -10.41 33.82 18.96
N THR A 9 -9.86 35.02 19.15
CA THR A 9 -10.07 36.19 18.30
C THR A 9 -8.79 36.57 17.53
N PRO A 10 -8.87 37.46 16.52
CA PRO A 10 -7.69 38.01 15.85
C PRO A 10 -6.72 38.78 16.76
N GLU A 11 -7.17 39.18 17.96
CA GLU A 11 -6.32 39.81 18.98
C GLU A 11 -5.42 38.78 19.68
N ASP A 12 -5.86 37.53 19.75
CA ASP A 12 -5.14 36.43 20.40
C ASP A 12 -4.16 35.74 19.45
N TYR A 13 -4.60 35.45 18.22
CA TYR A 13 -3.86 34.67 17.24
C TYR A 13 -4.06 35.19 15.81
N ALA A 14 -2.99 35.15 15.02
CA ALA A 14 -3.04 35.31 13.58
C ALA A 14 -3.15 33.95 12.88
N VAL A 15 -3.86 33.90 11.75
CA VAL A 15 -3.93 32.72 10.87
C VAL A 15 -3.03 32.94 9.67
N VAL A 16 -2.13 31.98 9.41
CA VAL A 16 -1.28 31.96 8.22
C VAL A 16 -1.65 30.76 7.37
N PHE A 17 -2.05 30.99 6.13
CA PHE A 17 -2.40 29.88 5.23
C PHE A 17 -1.14 29.31 4.56
N THR A 18 -0.98 27.99 4.68
CA THR A 18 0.17 27.26 4.12
C THR A 18 -0.31 26.08 3.29
N ALA A 19 0.56 25.56 2.43
CA ALA A 19 0.25 24.42 1.57
C ALA A 19 -0.20 23.17 2.35
N ASN A 20 0.39 22.91 3.53
CA ASN A 20 0.03 21.82 4.44
C ASN A 20 0.71 22.02 5.82
N ALA A 21 0.36 21.18 6.79
CA ALA A 21 0.92 21.24 8.14
C ALA A 21 2.46 21.08 8.20
N THR A 22 3.06 20.29 7.29
CA THR A 22 4.52 20.17 7.21
C THR A 22 5.14 21.52 6.87
N HIS A 23 4.58 22.21 5.88
CA HIS A 23 5.07 23.53 5.48
C HIS A 23 4.90 24.56 6.61
N ALA A 24 3.78 24.54 7.36
CA ALA A 24 3.61 25.37 8.54
C ALA A 24 4.71 25.15 9.59
N LEU A 25 5.04 23.88 9.89
CA LEU A 25 6.11 23.55 10.83
C LEU A 25 7.49 24.01 10.34
N GLN A 26 7.76 23.91 9.03
CA GLN A 26 8.99 24.40 8.43
C GLN A 26 9.13 25.92 8.54
N ILE A 27 8.05 26.68 8.29
CA ILE A 27 8.03 28.14 8.46
C ILE A 27 8.34 28.52 9.90
N VAL A 28 7.76 27.82 10.89
CA VAL A 28 8.08 28.06 12.31
C VAL A 28 9.56 27.76 12.59
N ALA A 29 10.07 26.60 12.16
CA ALA A 29 11.46 26.24 12.36
C ALA A 29 12.44 27.24 11.70
N ASP A 30 12.07 27.76 10.53
CA ASP A 30 12.92 28.67 9.81
C ASP A 30 12.87 30.10 10.38
N SER A 31 11.69 30.56 10.76
CA SER A 31 11.46 31.93 11.20
C SER A 31 11.72 32.15 12.69
N TYR A 32 11.79 31.09 13.50
CA TYR A 32 12.00 31.22 14.94
C TYR A 32 13.40 31.79 15.22
N ILE A 33 13.42 32.93 15.94
CA ILE A 33 14.64 33.61 16.34
C ILE A 33 15.15 32.96 17.62
N PHE A 34 16.24 32.23 17.50
CA PHE A 34 16.99 31.68 18.62
C PHE A 34 17.92 32.75 19.20
N GLU A 35 18.19 32.70 20.52
CA GLU A 35 19.23 33.54 21.15
C GLU A 35 20.59 33.31 20.48
N GLU A 36 21.49 34.31 20.50
CA GLU A 36 22.81 34.17 19.91
C GLU A 36 23.56 32.96 20.49
N LYS A 37 24.31 32.25 19.65
CA LYS A 37 25.18 31.16 20.12
C LYS A 37 26.22 31.76 21.05
N THR A 38 26.06 31.55 22.35
CA THR A 38 27.10 31.91 23.32
C THR A 38 28.34 31.06 23.04
N THR A 39 29.38 31.67 22.46
CA THR A 39 30.71 31.09 22.23
C THR A 39 31.58 31.11 23.50
N SER A 40 31.02 31.49 24.66
CA SER A 40 31.75 31.61 25.91
C SER A 40 32.07 30.24 26.52
N THR A 41 33.16 29.62 26.06
CA THR A 41 34.00 28.77 26.91
C THR A 41 34.67 29.64 27.96
N VAL A 42 33.92 30.09 28.97
CA VAL A 42 34.52 30.51 30.25
C VAL A 42 34.35 29.33 31.20
N GLN A 43 35.39 28.50 31.30
CA GLN A 43 35.49 27.53 32.38
C GLN A 43 35.79 28.29 33.68
N ILE A 44 34.77 28.47 34.52
CA ILE A 44 34.95 28.66 35.95
C ILE A 44 34.11 27.58 36.64
N GLY A 45 34.76 26.51 37.11
CA GLY A 45 34.11 25.40 37.84
C GLY A 45 33.56 24.26 36.97
N SER A 46 33.53 23.06 37.54
CA SER A 46 33.27 21.76 36.87
C SER A 46 31.82 21.49 36.43
N THR A 47 31.05 22.52 36.09
CA THR A 47 29.72 22.35 35.50
C THR A 47 29.56 23.28 34.32
N ALA A 48 29.96 22.81 33.13
CA ALA A 48 29.56 23.42 31.87
C ALA A 48 28.03 23.27 31.74
N LYS A 49 27.28 24.28 32.19
CA LYS A 49 25.87 24.41 31.81
C LYS A 49 25.89 24.79 30.33
N ASN A 50 25.34 23.94 29.45
CA ASN A 50 25.04 24.30 28.06
C ASN A 50 23.98 25.42 28.07
N THR A 51 24.41 26.65 28.31
CA THR A 51 23.62 27.87 28.14
C THR A 51 23.69 28.20 26.65
N GLY A 52 22.55 28.25 25.97
CA GLY A 52 22.48 28.56 24.55
C GLY A 52 21.16 28.11 23.93
N PRO A 53 20.87 28.56 22.70
CA PRO A 53 19.62 28.27 22.02
C PRO A 53 19.38 26.77 21.92
N THR A 54 18.25 26.31 22.42
CA THR A 54 17.92 24.87 22.48
C THR A 54 16.65 24.58 21.68
N PHE A 55 16.66 23.49 20.92
CA PHE A 55 15.46 22.91 20.33
C PHE A 55 15.20 21.54 20.93
N ALA A 56 13.95 21.30 21.33
CA ALA A 56 13.53 20.05 21.92
C ALA A 56 12.24 19.57 21.27
N TYR A 57 12.08 18.25 21.19
CA TYR A 57 10.90 17.66 20.57
C TYR A 57 10.57 16.29 21.14
N LEU A 58 9.30 15.90 21.03
CA LEU A 58 8.88 14.55 21.39
C LEU A 58 9.33 13.57 20.31
N ARG A 59 10.13 12.56 20.70
CA ARG A 59 10.73 11.57 19.78
C ARG A 59 9.70 10.84 18.93
N ASP A 60 8.50 10.62 19.46
CA ASP A 60 7.39 9.91 18.82
C ASP A 60 6.40 10.84 18.10
N SER A 61 6.86 12.04 17.73
CA SER A 61 6.16 12.97 16.85
C SER A 61 6.22 12.54 15.39
N HIS A 62 5.34 13.11 14.57
CA HIS A 62 5.37 12.94 13.12
C HIS A 62 6.72 13.35 12.53
N ASN A 63 7.16 12.65 11.46
CA ASN A 63 8.44 12.90 10.79
C ASN A 63 8.57 14.36 10.31
N SER A 64 7.47 15.04 9.96
CA SER A 64 7.47 16.48 9.63
C SER A 64 7.94 17.37 10.79
N LEU A 65 7.49 17.06 12.02
CA LEU A 65 7.88 17.81 13.21
C LEU A 65 9.32 17.47 13.59
N VAL A 66 9.67 16.18 13.60
CA VAL A 66 11.04 15.73 13.84
C VAL A 66 12.01 16.34 12.82
N GLY A 67 11.57 16.50 11.57
CA GLY A 67 12.34 17.09 10.47
C GLY A 67 12.66 18.57 10.65
N MET A 68 11.98 19.30 11.55
CA MET A 68 12.37 20.67 11.93
C MET A 68 13.82 20.74 12.39
N ARG A 69 14.35 19.64 12.94
CA ARG A 69 15.76 19.52 13.35
C ARG A 69 16.75 19.88 12.26
N GLU A 70 16.45 19.53 11.00
CA GLU A 70 17.37 19.78 9.89
C GLU A 70 17.44 21.27 9.53
N ILE A 71 16.38 22.02 9.85
CA ILE A 71 16.27 23.46 9.60
C ILE A 71 16.91 24.24 10.75
N VAL A 72 16.73 23.77 12.00
CA VAL A 72 17.23 24.47 13.19
C VAL A 72 18.64 24.06 13.60
N LYS A 73 19.24 23.00 13.03
CA LYS A 73 20.56 22.48 13.45
C LYS A 73 21.65 23.55 13.48
N ASP A 74 21.62 24.49 12.53
CA ASP A 74 22.62 25.55 12.45
C ASP A 74 22.32 26.71 13.41
N LYS A 75 21.12 26.74 14.01
CA LYS A 75 20.60 27.78 14.90
C LYS A 75 20.68 27.42 16.40
N ILE A 76 21.04 26.18 16.76
CA ILE A 76 21.00 25.68 18.14
C ILE A 76 22.37 25.22 18.66
N ASN A 77 22.53 25.19 19.99
CA ASN A 77 23.70 24.65 20.69
C ASN A 77 23.48 23.23 21.23
N SER A 78 22.24 22.86 21.51
CA SER A 78 21.91 21.52 21.99
C SER A 78 20.52 21.08 21.53
N MET A 79 20.34 19.76 21.46
CA MET A 79 19.09 19.12 21.08
C MET A 79 18.67 18.13 22.17
N ASP A 80 17.43 18.23 22.63
CA ASP A 80 16.91 17.36 23.68
C ASP A 80 15.70 16.55 23.21
N ASN A 81 15.65 15.29 23.65
CA ASN A 81 14.63 14.31 23.29
C ASN A 81 13.96 13.79 24.58
N GLY A 82 12.98 14.52 25.14
CA GLY A 82 12.29 14.08 26.35
C GLY A 82 11.53 15.16 27.12
N ILE A 83 10.97 14.80 28.27
CA ILE A 83 10.34 15.74 29.22
C ILE A 83 11.47 16.41 30.01
N LEU A 84 11.71 17.68 29.68
CA LEU A 84 12.81 18.49 30.19
C LEU A 84 12.68 18.78 31.68
N THR A 85 13.73 18.53 32.46
CA THR A 85 13.82 18.87 33.90
C THR A 85 14.50 20.23 34.18
N SER A 86 15.01 20.92 33.14
CA SER A 86 15.77 22.17 33.28
C SER A 86 15.06 23.39 32.67
N ASN A 87 15.11 24.54 33.35
CA ASN A 87 14.69 25.84 32.81
C ASN A 87 15.60 26.24 31.64
N ARG A 88 15.02 26.55 30.47
CA ARG A 88 15.76 26.95 29.27
C ARG A 88 14.92 27.87 28.38
N SER A 89 15.60 28.77 27.68
CA SER A 89 15.07 29.55 26.56
C SER A 89 15.26 28.74 25.27
N GLY A 90 14.19 28.50 24.52
CA GLY A 90 14.24 27.65 23.33
C GLY A 90 12.88 27.32 22.73
N LEU A 91 12.89 26.54 21.64
CA LEU A 91 11.69 26.07 20.96
C LEU A 91 11.44 24.60 21.29
N PHE A 92 10.27 24.31 21.86
CA PHE A 92 9.77 22.96 22.11
C PHE A 92 8.69 22.62 21.08
N ALA A 93 8.96 21.64 20.22
CA ALA A 93 7.98 21.16 19.25
C ALA A 93 7.33 19.85 19.73
N MET A 94 6.00 19.81 19.80
CA MET A 94 5.27 18.62 20.23
C MET A 94 4.07 18.32 19.34
N THR A 95 3.75 17.03 19.20
CA THR A 95 2.50 16.60 18.58
C THR A 95 1.39 16.53 19.63
N ALA A 96 0.17 16.97 19.30
CA ALA A 96 -0.97 16.85 20.19
C ALA A 96 -1.44 15.38 20.30
N MET A 97 -1.40 14.65 19.18
CA MET A 97 -1.82 13.24 19.11
C MET A 97 -0.86 12.45 18.22
N SER A 98 -0.40 11.30 18.71
CA SER A 98 0.48 10.42 17.94
C SER A 98 -0.21 9.89 16.70
N ASN A 99 0.35 10.20 15.51
CA ASN A 99 -0.10 9.61 14.24
C ASN A 99 0.09 8.08 14.18
N PHE A 100 0.90 7.51 15.08
CA PHE A 100 1.18 6.08 15.11
C PHE A 100 0.07 5.29 15.79
N CYS A 101 -0.33 5.69 17.01
CA CYS A 101 -1.25 4.93 17.85
C CYS A 101 -2.48 5.71 18.32
N GLY A 102 -2.63 6.98 17.94
CA GLY A 102 -3.73 7.82 18.41
C GLY A 102 -3.61 8.30 19.85
N ARG A 103 -2.51 8.01 20.57
CA ARG A 103 -2.32 8.52 21.93
C ARG A 103 -2.30 10.05 21.93
N LYS A 104 -3.20 10.65 22.72
CA LYS A 104 -3.33 12.07 22.99
C LYS A 104 -2.38 12.46 24.14
N TYR A 105 -1.56 13.48 23.92
CA TYR A 105 -0.71 14.02 24.98
C TYR A 105 -1.53 14.93 25.88
N ASP A 106 -1.14 14.98 27.15
CA ASP A 106 -1.69 15.96 28.08
C ASP A 106 -1.21 17.37 27.68
N LEU A 107 -2.13 18.19 27.21
CA LEU A 107 -1.84 19.53 26.71
C LEU A 107 -1.57 20.52 27.86
N ALA A 108 -1.81 20.16 29.12
CA ALA A 108 -1.35 20.93 30.29
C ALA A 108 0.17 21.10 30.31
N LEU A 109 0.90 20.20 29.63
CA LEU A 109 2.34 20.29 29.42
C LEU A 109 2.76 21.59 28.74
N ILE A 110 1.91 22.19 27.89
CA ILE A 110 2.21 23.45 27.21
C ILE A 110 2.50 24.54 28.24
N LYS A 111 1.63 24.69 29.24
CA LYS A 111 1.79 25.69 30.30
C LYS A 111 3.05 25.43 31.14
N ILE A 112 3.29 24.17 31.50
CA ILE A 112 4.48 23.76 32.26
C ILE A 112 5.78 24.10 31.50
N LEU A 113 5.80 23.90 30.18
CA LEU A 113 6.95 24.24 29.34
C LEU A 113 7.16 25.75 29.26
N GLN A 114 6.08 26.50 29.07
CA GLN A 114 6.12 27.97 29.03
C GLN A 114 6.62 28.57 30.35
N ASP A 115 6.15 28.05 31.49
CA ASP A 115 6.60 28.47 32.82
C ASP A 115 8.09 28.15 33.06
N ARG A 116 8.68 27.24 32.26
CA ARG A 116 10.11 26.90 32.26
C ARG A 116 10.93 27.67 31.20
N GLY A 117 10.30 28.62 30.50
CA GLY A 117 10.95 29.50 29.52
C GLY A 117 10.86 29.04 28.06
N TRP A 118 10.09 28.00 27.74
CA TRP A 118 10.00 27.47 26.39
C TRP A 118 8.93 28.16 25.54
N SER A 119 9.29 28.49 24.30
CA SER A 119 8.32 28.68 23.22
C SER A 119 7.81 27.31 22.76
N VAL A 120 6.50 27.16 22.57
CA VAL A 120 5.88 25.86 22.27
C VAL A 120 5.25 25.89 20.90
N CYS A 121 5.67 24.98 20.02
CA CYS A 121 5.05 24.71 18.72
C CYS A 121 4.26 23.39 18.79
N LEU A 122 2.95 23.47 18.58
CA LEU A 122 2.03 22.34 18.65
C LEU A 122 1.63 21.87 17.25
N ASP A 123 1.99 20.66 16.86
CA ASP A 123 1.38 19.97 15.72
C ASP A 123 0.06 19.33 16.17
N ALA A 124 -1.04 20.02 15.88
CA ALA A 124 -2.40 19.61 16.19
C ALA A 124 -3.11 18.91 15.03
N ALA A 125 -2.44 18.72 13.87
CA ALA A 125 -3.08 18.30 12.63
C ALA A 125 -3.82 16.96 12.73
N SER A 126 -3.34 16.01 13.54
CA SER A 126 -4.02 14.74 13.77
C SER A 126 -5.10 14.81 14.84
N TRP A 127 -5.01 15.73 15.80
CA TRP A 127 -5.98 15.86 16.88
C TRP A 127 -7.27 16.49 16.36
N VAL A 128 -7.15 17.66 15.73
CA VAL A 128 -8.30 18.48 15.31
C VAL A 128 -9.13 17.85 14.20
N SER A 129 -8.64 16.79 13.55
CA SER A 129 -9.40 16.04 12.55
C SER A 129 -10.59 15.29 13.15
N THR A 130 -10.53 14.97 14.44
CA THR A 130 -11.53 14.10 15.11
C THR A 130 -11.75 14.47 16.57
N SER A 131 -11.20 15.57 17.07
CA SER A 131 -11.30 15.95 18.47
C SER A 131 -11.33 17.45 18.65
N HIS A 132 -12.11 17.90 19.62
CA HIS A 132 -12.20 19.30 20.02
C HIS A 132 -10.87 19.79 20.59
N LEU A 133 -10.54 21.05 20.33
CA LEU A 133 -9.39 21.73 20.91
C LEU A 133 -9.74 23.21 21.05
N SER A 134 -9.52 23.78 22.23
CA SER A 134 -9.74 25.19 22.50
C SER A 134 -8.41 25.92 22.71
N LEU A 135 -8.12 26.94 21.89
CA LEU A 135 -6.96 27.81 22.09
C LEU A 135 -7.17 28.82 23.23
N ALA A 136 -8.40 28.98 23.72
CA ALA A 136 -8.65 29.73 24.95
C ALA A 136 -8.08 29.00 26.18
N GLU A 137 -8.18 27.67 26.19
CA GLU A 137 -7.70 26.80 27.28
C GLU A 137 -6.19 26.53 27.18
N ILE A 138 -5.71 26.19 25.97
CA ILE A 138 -4.29 25.91 25.73
C ILE A 138 -3.70 26.97 24.80
N ARG A 139 -2.65 27.66 25.26
CA ARG A 139 -2.10 28.82 24.53
C ARG A 139 -0.68 28.56 24.03
N PRO A 140 -0.44 27.62 23.09
CA PRO A 140 0.89 27.42 22.51
C PRO A 140 1.31 28.67 21.72
N HIS A 141 2.61 28.90 21.59
CA HIS A 141 3.13 30.04 20.82
C HIS A 141 2.88 29.87 19.32
N PHE A 142 2.93 28.64 18.83
CA PHE A 142 2.63 28.28 17.44
C PHE A 142 1.76 27.03 17.40
N MET A 143 0.82 26.98 16.47
CA MET A 143 0.02 25.78 16.19
C MET A 143 0.01 25.50 14.69
N ALA A 144 0.33 24.26 14.32
CA ALA A 144 0.13 23.74 12.96
C ALA A 144 -1.10 22.83 12.94
N LEU A 145 -1.96 23.00 11.93
CA LEU A 145 -3.16 22.19 11.72
C LEU A 145 -3.36 21.86 10.24
N SER A 146 -4.35 21.02 9.94
CA SER A 146 -4.60 20.54 8.58
C SER A 146 -6.08 20.45 8.23
N PHE A 147 -6.55 21.35 7.38
CA PHE A 147 -7.95 21.38 6.95
C PHE A 147 -8.36 20.18 6.10
N TYR A 148 -7.47 19.64 5.26
CA TYR A 148 -7.80 18.44 4.47
C TYR A 148 -8.08 17.24 5.37
N LYS A 149 -7.38 17.12 6.52
CA LYS A 149 -7.65 16.06 7.50
C LYS A 149 -8.99 16.26 8.23
N MET A 150 -9.45 17.52 8.36
CA MET A 150 -10.71 17.86 9.03
C MET A 150 -11.93 17.65 8.13
N PHE A 151 -11.84 18.00 6.85
CA PHE A 151 -13.02 18.08 5.96
C PHE A 151 -13.05 17.02 4.85
N ASP A 152 -11.93 16.32 4.62
CA ASP A 152 -11.64 15.50 3.45
C ASP A 152 -11.59 16.33 2.14
N SER A 153 -10.62 16.05 1.27
CA SER A 153 -10.37 16.97 0.14
C SER A 153 -11.46 16.84 -0.94
N MET A 154 -12.20 17.92 -1.21
CA MET A 154 -12.94 18.06 -2.47
C MET A 154 -11.91 18.21 -3.62
N ASN A 155 -11.35 17.09 -4.09
CA ASN A 155 -10.33 16.98 -5.15
C ASN A 155 -10.83 17.38 -6.57
N ARG A 156 -11.79 18.29 -6.68
CA ARG A 156 -12.34 18.73 -7.98
C ARG A 156 -11.69 19.99 -8.56
N LEU A 157 -10.69 20.58 -7.90
CA LEU A 157 -10.09 21.84 -8.35
C LEU A 157 -8.59 21.68 -8.62
N LYS A 158 -8.23 21.57 -9.90
CA LYS A 158 -6.86 21.75 -10.40
C LYS A 158 -6.60 23.24 -10.57
N ALA A 159 -5.59 23.78 -9.89
CA ALA A 159 -5.14 25.15 -10.12
C ALA A 159 -4.36 25.25 -11.44
N ARG A 160 -4.66 26.30 -12.22
CA ARG A 160 -3.85 26.75 -13.37
C ARG A 160 -3.32 28.15 -13.04
N ALA A 161 -1.99 28.28 -12.96
CA ALA A 161 -1.15 29.51 -13.00
C ALA A 161 -0.91 30.36 -11.72
N PHE A 162 0.19 31.15 -11.77
CA PHE A 162 1.06 31.71 -10.70
C PHE A 162 1.20 33.26 -10.73
N ALA A 163 1.46 33.95 -9.58
CA ALA A 163 2.38 35.10 -9.37
C ALA A 163 2.24 35.77 -7.95
N GLY A 164 3.37 36.14 -7.32
CA GLY A 164 3.59 36.30 -5.85
C GLY A 164 3.07 37.54 -5.09
N GLY A 165 2.98 37.40 -3.75
CA GLY A 165 2.36 38.37 -2.82
C GLY A 165 3.12 38.69 -1.51
N THR A 166 4.33 38.18 -1.29
CA THR A 166 5.03 38.26 0.02
C THR A 166 5.89 39.52 0.22
N VAL A 167 6.02 40.39 -0.81
CA VAL A 167 6.95 41.54 -0.80
C VAL A 167 6.18 42.87 -0.87
N SER A 168 6.57 43.86 -0.06
CA SER A 168 5.93 45.19 -0.06
C SER A 168 6.50 46.11 -1.15
N GLN A 169 7.82 46.07 -1.37
CA GLN A 169 8.55 46.71 -2.47
C GLN A 169 9.84 45.92 -2.76
N MET A 170 10.23 45.83 -4.03
CA MET A 170 11.48 45.22 -4.50
C MET A 170 12.17 46.18 -5.46
N LEU A 171 13.41 46.58 -5.16
CA LEU A 171 14.28 47.28 -6.10
C LEU A 171 15.07 46.23 -6.88
N VAL A 172 15.13 46.37 -8.20
CA VAL A 172 15.67 45.33 -9.11
C VAL A 172 17.20 45.35 -9.15
N ASP A 173 17.82 46.47 -8.78
CA ASP A 173 19.26 46.70 -8.97
C ASP A 173 20.09 46.75 -7.66
N GLU A 174 19.46 46.57 -6.49
CA GLU A 174 20.16 46.49 -5.18
C GLU A 174 19.54 45.40 -4.30
N LEU A 175 20.32 44.80 -3.38
CA LEU A 175 19.84 43.84 -2.36
C LEU A 175 19.01 44.56 -1.27
N HIS A 176 17.90 45.19 -1.67
CA HIS A 176 16.94 45.84 -0.79
C HIS A 176 15.53 45.32 -1.07
N SER A 177 14.99 44.55 -0.13
CA SER A 177 13.60 44.09 -0.13
C SER A 177 12.95 44.41 1.21
N VAL A 178 11.78 45.04 1.17
CA VAL A 178 10.99 45.33 2.36
C VAL A 178 9.93 44.25 2.50
N ILE A 179 10.13 43.37 3.49
CA ILE A 179 9.19 42.31 3.87
C ILE A 179 8.05 42.94 4.69
N ARG A 180 6.80 42.48 4.50
CA ARG A 180 5.66 42.98 5.28
C ARG A 180 5.88 42.75 6.79
N ASN A 181 5.43 43.67 7.62
CA ASN A 181 5.56 43.60 9.09
C ASN A 181 4.40 42.84 9.79
N ASN A 182 3.50 42.21 9.03
CA ASN A 182 2.35 41.46 9.53
C ASN A 182 2.51 39.95 9.27
N HIS A 183 1.51 39.14 9.64
CA HIS A 183 1.55 37.67 9.50
C HIS A 183 1.61 37.18 8.05
N GLU A 184 1.17 37.98 7.08
CA GLU A 184 1.16 37.63 5.64
C GLU A 184 2.58 37.39 5.09
N ARG A 185 3.64 37.91 5.75
CA ARG A 185 5.04 37.64 5.37
C ARG A 185 5.41 36.14 5.41
N TYR A 186 4.64 35.35 6.14
CA TYR A 186 4.85 33.92 6.30
C TYR A 186 4.09 33.10 5.24
N GLU A 187 3.30 33.74 4.38
CA GLU A 187 2.60 33.11 3.28
C GLU A 187 3.50 33.07 2.05
N GLN A 188 3.90 31.86 1.64
CA GLN A 188 4.75 31.68 0.46
C GLN A 188 3.91 31.62 -0.82
N GLY A 189 4.17 32.55 -1.75
CA GLY A 189 3.51 32.60 -3.05
C GLY A 189 2.07 33.10 -2.98
N THR A 190 1.29 32.84 -4.03
CA THR A 190 -0.14 33.17 -4.05
C THR A 190 -0.93 32.14 -3.24
N LEU A 191 -1.78 32.58 -2.32
CA LEU A 191 -2.67 31.70 -1.60
C LEU A 191 -3.67 31.00 -2.54
N ASN A 192 -4.05 29.77 -2.19
CA ASN A 192 -5.14 29.07 -2.85
C ASN A 192 -6.50 29.60 -2.34
N TYR A 193 -6.93 30.75 -2.86
CA TYR A 193 -8.18 31.41 -2.45
C TYR A 193 -9.41 30.51 -2.61
N TYR A 194 -9.43 29.61 -3.59
CA TYR A 194 -10.51 28.64 -3.76
C TYR A 194 -10.54 27.62 -2.61
N ALA A 195 -9.38 27.08 -2.22
CA ALA A 195 -9.30 26.18 -1.08
C ALA A 195 -9.66 26.88 0.24
N ILE A 196 -9.27 28.14 0.41
CA ILE A 196 -9.64 28.96 1.58
C ILE A 196 -11.15 29.21 1.60
N SER A 197 -11.76 29.59 0.47
CA SER A 197 -13.21 29.78 0.36
C SER A 197 -13.99 28.48 0.66
N ALA A 198 -13.45 27.32 0.26
CA ALA A 198 -14.04 26.02 0.55
C ALA A 198 -14.09 25.68 2.06
N LEU A 199 -13.29 26.33 2.90
CA LEU A 199 -13.32 26.12 4.36
C LEU A 199 -14.70 26.42 4.94
N THR A 200 -15.41 27.43 4.42
CA THR A 200 -16.76 27.77 4.89
C THR A 200 -17.71 26.59 4.77
N LYS A 201 -17.64 25.88 3.63
CA LYS A 201 -18.41 24.66 3.42
C LYS A 201 -17.90 23.51 4.30
N GLY A 202 -16.59 23.37 4.47
CA GLY A 202 -16.01 22.35 5.36
C GLY A 202 -16.49 22.47 6.80
N PHE A 203 -16.47 23.68 7.37
CA PHE A 203 -16.98 23.94 8.72
C PHE A 203 -18.51 23.80 8.81
N ALA A 204 -19.26 24.18 7.77
CA ALA A 204 -20.70 23.95 7.70
C ALA A 204 -21.03 22.44 7.67
N ASP A 205 -20.29 21.66 6.89
CA ASP A 205 -20.43 20.21 6.83
C ASP A 205 -20.10 19.59 8.21
N LEU A 206 -19.01 20.02 8.87
CA LEU A 206 -18.69 19.57 10.22
C LEU A 206 -19.84 19.83 11.21
N LYS A 207 -20.47 21.03 11.17
CA LYS A 207 -21.65 21.34 11.97
C LYS A 207 -22.84 20.44 11.62
N ARG A 208 -23.05 20.12 10.34
CA ARG A 208 -24.11 19.20 9.88
C ARG A 208 -23.95 17.78 10.44
N PHE A 209 -22.73 17.33 10.73
CA PHE A 209 -22.45 16.06 11.42
C PHE A 209 -22.55 16.16 12.96
N GLY A 210 -23.19 17.21 13.49
CA GLY A 210 -23.33 17.42 14.94
C GLY A 210 -22.11 18.09 15.59
N GLY A 211 -21.17 18.62 14.79
CA GLY A 211 -19.96 19.27 15.28
C GLY A 211 -18.84 18.32 15.69
N ILE A 212 -17.67 18.88 16.01
CA ILE A 212 -16.45 18.09 16.30
C ILE A 212 -16.59 17.21 17.56
N GLN A 213 -17.41 17.63 18.54
CA GLN A 213 -17.64 16.87 19.76
C GLN A 213 -18.40 15.57 19.49
N THR A 214 -19.50 15.63 18.72
CA THR A 214 -20.26 14.44 18.31
C THR A 214 -19.39 13.47 17.49
N ILE A 215 -18.58 14.00 16.57
CA ILE A 215 -17.62 13.20 15.78
C ILE A 215 -16.61 12.52 16.70
N GLN A 216 -16.08 13.25 17.68
CA GLN A 216 -15.14 12.71 18.66
C GLN A 216 -15.76 11.54 19.44
N GLU A 217 -16.94 11.73 20.02
CA GLU A 217 -17.62 10.71 20.82
C GLU A 217 -17.91 9.44 19.99
N ASN A 218 -18.45 9.59 18.78
CA ASN A 218 -18.73 8.45 17.92
C ASN A 218 -17.46 7.70 17.50
N ASN A 219 -16.43 8.41 17.05
CA ASN A 219 -15.19 7.76 16.60
C ASN A 219 -14.47 7.08 17.77
N MET A 220 -14.53 7.65 18.97
CA MET A 220 -13.99 7.01 20.18
C MET A 220 -14.75 5.74 20.55
N ARG A 221 -16.09 5.73 20.43
CA ARG A 221 -16.90 4.54 20.64
C ARG A 221 -16.53 3.42 19.66
N ILE A 222 -16.40 3.74 18.38
CA ILE A 222 -16.01 2.78 17.33
C ILE A 222 -14.59 2.26 17.56
N ALA A 223 -13.64 3.15 17.83
CA ALA A 223 -12.25 2.76 18.10
C ALA A 223 -12.13 1.88 19.35
N ALA A 224 -12.91 2.16 20.41
CA ALA A 224 -12.97 1.33 21.61
C ALA A 224 -13.56 -0.06 21.33
N ALA A 225 -14.59 -0.15 20.48
CA ALA A 225 -15.14 -1.43 20.04
C ALA A 225 -14.11 -2.24 19.24
N ALA A 226 -13.40 -1.61 18.30
CA ALA A 226 -12.33 -2.25 17.53
C ALA A 226 -11.17 -2.70 18.43
N HIS A 227 -10.74 -1.86 19.38
CA HIS A 227 -9.73 -2.22 20.37
C HIS A 227 -10.15 -3.44 21.19
N LYS A 228 -11.39 -3.44 21.71
CA LYS A 228 -11.93 -4.55 22.50
C LYS A 228 -11.97 -5.84 21.68
N MET A 229 -12.50 -5.78 20.46
CA MET A 229 -12.55 -6.91 19.54
C MET A 229 -11.14 -7.48 19.31
N LEU A 230 -10.19 -6.64 18.89
CA LEU A 230 -8.81 -7.06 18.61
C LEU A 230 -8.12 -7.67 19.83
N SER A 231 -8.32 -7.08 21.01
CA SER A 231 -7.69 -7.55 22.26
C SER A 231 -8.22 -8.90 22.75
N GLN A 232 -9.40 -9.33 22.27
CA GLN A 232 -10.04 -10.58 22.65
C GLN A 232 -9.74 -11.74 21.68
N LYS A 233 -9.09 -11.46 20.53
CA LYS A 233 -8.79 -12.48 19.53
C LYS A 233 -7.69 -13.43 20.00
N VAL A 234 -8.01 -14.72 19.94
CA VAL A 234 -7.11 -15.83 20.28
C VAL A 234 -7.13 -16.87 19.17
N HIS A 235 -6.02 -17.58 19.02
CA HIS A 235 -5.93 -18.76 18.16
C HIS A 235 -6.63 -19.96 18.80
N TRP A 236 -6.88 -21.01 18.01
CA TRP A 236 -7.46 -22.27 18.47
C TRP A 236 -6.71 -22.92 19.65
N ASN A 237 -5.42 -22.64 19.80
CA ASN A 237 -4.56 -23.14 20.88
C ASN A 237 -4.55 -22.22 22.13
N GLY A 238 -5.42 -21.20 22.16
CA GLY A 238 -5.54 -20.25 23.26
C GLY A 238 -4.49 -19.14 23.29
N LYS A 239 -3.51 -19.12 22.37
CA LYS A 239 -2.52 -18.04 22.31
C LYS A 239 -3.15 -16.75 21.74
N PRO A 240 -2.70 -15.56 22.19
CA PRO A 240 -3.17 -14.30 21.63
C PRO A 240 -2.88 -14.19 20.13
N ALA A 241 -3.86 -13.71 19.36
CA ALA A 241 -3.72 -13.51 17.92
C ALA A 241 -3.34 -12.09 17.52
N VAL A 242 -3.40 -11.13 18.45
CA VAL A 242 -3.18 -9.71 18.16
C VAL A 242 -2.30 -9.09 19.22
N LYS A 243 -1.32 -8.28 18.78
CA LYS A 243 -0.53 -7.39 19.63
C LYS A 243 -0.92 -5.94 19.34
N VAL A 244 -1.62 -5.29 20.27
CA VAL A 244 -2.06 -3.89 20.17
C VAL A 244 -1.03 -2.93 20.78
N TYR A 245 -0.85 -1.75 20.18
CA TYR A 245 0.12 -0.74 20.61
C TYR A 245 -0.53 0.58 21.04
N GLY A 246 0.01 1.18 22.10
CA GLY A 246 -0.29 2.56 22.51
C GLY A 246 -1.63 2.80 23.20
N TRP A 247 -2.57 1.84 23.15
CA TRP A 247 -3.87 1.93 23.79
C TRP A 247 -3.79 1.61 25.29
N ARG A 248 -3.50 2.62 26.12
CA ARG A 248 -3.34 2.45 27.58
C ARG A 248 -4.49 3.06 28.38
N ASN A 249 -4.85 4.30 28.07
CA ASN A 249 -5.88 5.05 28.77
C ASN A 249 -6.95 5.52 27.76
N PRO A 250 -8.20 5.03 27.85
CA PRO A 250 -9.28 5.44 26.95
C PRO A 250 -9.51 6.96 26.90
N ALA A 251 -9.26 7.68 28.00
CA ALA A 251 -9.41 9.13 28.06
C ALA A 251 -8.34 9.89 27.25
N GLN A 252 -7.15 9.29 27.08
CA GLN A 252 -6.03 9.85 26.33
C GLN A 252 -5.86 9.16 24.98
N GLN A 253 -6.94 8.64 24.43
CA GLN A 253 -6.92 7.89 23.19
C GLN A 253 -7.69 8.66 22.10
N GLY A 254 -7.20 8.55 20.87
CA GLY A 254 -7.85 9.01 19.66
C GLY A 254 -8.43 7.84 18.87
N PRO A 255 -9.03 8.10 17.71
CA PRO A 255 -9.77 7.10 16.95
C PRO A 255 -8.85 6.23 16.07
N ILE A 256 -7.72 5.81 16.62
CA ILE A 256 -6.71 5.00 15.95
C ILE A 256 -6.45 3.77 16.80
N VAL A 257 -6.48 2.59 16.17
CA VAL A 257 -6.02 1.34 16.77
C VAL A 257 -4.88 0.79 15.92
N THR A 258 -3.75 0.53 16.55
CA THR A 258 -2.53 0.06 15.86
C THR A 258 -2.13 -1.28 16.42
N PHE A 259 -1.88 -2.26 15.56
CA PHE A 259 -1.61 -3.62 15.96
C PHE A 259 -0.74 -4.38 14.95
N ASN A 260 -0.22 -5.52 15.38
CA ASN A 260 0.21 -6.59 14.47
C ASN A 260 -0.61 -7.85 14.78
N LEU A 261 -0.86 -8.66 13.74
CA LEU A 261 -1.37 -10.01 13.92
C LEU A 261 -0.21 -10.96 14.27
N LEU A 262 -0.50 -11.91 15.14
CA LEU A 262 0.37 -12.99 15.53
C LEU A 262 -0.16 -14.29 14.92
N ARG A 263 0.74 -15.22 14.64
CA ARG A 263 0.41 -16.59 14.25
C ARG A 263 0.21 -17.46 15.49
N ASP A 264 -0.29 -18.66 15.28
CA ASP A 264 -0.54 -19.66 16.32
C ASP A 264 0.72 -20.14 17.06
N ASP A 265 1.92 -19.96 16.49
CA ASP A 265 3.20 -20.18 17.18
C ASP A 265 3.66 -18.97 18.00
N GLY A 266 3.11 -17.78 17.77
CA GLY A 266 3.50 -16.50 18.36
C GLY A 266 4.38 -15.63 17.45
N SER A 267 4.75 -16.10 16.26
CA SER A 267 5.47 -15.29 15.25
C SER A 267 4.57 -14.19 14.65
N PHE A 268 5.17 -13.15 14.07
CA PHE A 268 4.41 -12.04 13.49
C PHE A 268 3.94 -12.33 12.06
N THR A 269 2.66 -12.09 11.80
CA THR A 269 2.13 -11.97 10.44
C THR A 269 2.57 -10.63 9.85
N GLY A 270 3.13 -10.66 8.64
CA GLY A 270 3.62 -9.47 7.96
C GLY A 270 2.49 -8.50 7.64
N TYR A 271 2.69 -7.18 7.82
CA TYR A 271 1.65 -6.19 7.56
C TYR A 271 1.22 -6.14 6.08
N SER A 272 2.10 -6.51 5.14
CA SER A 272 1.77 -6.59 3.70
C SER A 272 0.85 -7.76 3.39
N GLU A 273 0.93 -8.85 4.16
CA GLU A 273 -0.01 -9.96 4.09
C GLU A 273 -1.40 -9.52 4.55
N VAL A 274 -1.47 -8.82 5.69
CA VAL A 274 -2.73 -8.27 6.23
C VAL A 274 -3.37 -7.27 5.28
N GLU A 275 -2.59 -6.36 4.69
CA GLU A 275 -3.06 -5.39 3.70
C GLU A 275 -3.67 -6.06 2.46
N LYS A 276 -3.03 -7.11 1.94
CA LYS A 276 -3.54 -7.88 0.80
C LYS A 276 -4.86 -8.57 1.14
N MET A 277 -4.96 -9.18 2.32
CA MET A 277 -6.21 -9.81 2.76
C MET A 277 -7.31 -8.77 2.97
N ALA A 278 -7.01 -7.66 3.63
CA ALA A 278 -7.95 -6.56 3.84
C ALA A 278 -8.53 -6.02 2.52
N SER A 279 -7.71 -5.85 1.50
CA SER A 279 -8.15 -5.37 0.18
C SER A 279 -9.17 -6.29 -0.49
N LEU A 280 -9.10 -7.62 -0.26
CA LEU A 280 -10.09 -8.57 -0.77
C LEU A 280 -11.48 -8.39 -0.14
N PHE A 281 -11.52 -7.87 1.09
CA PHE A 281 -12.74 -7.55 1.82
C PHE A 281 -13.18 -6.09 1.61
N GLY A 282 -12.54 -5.36 0.69
CA GLY A 282 -12.83 -3.95 0.44
C GLY A 282 -12.38 -3.02 1.57
N ILE A 283 -11.42 -3.46 2.40
CA ILE A 283 -10.90 -2.68 3.52
C ILE A 283 -9.56 -2.05 3.14
N ASP A 284 -9.48 -0.72 3.20
CA ASP A 284 -8.24 0.03 3.03
C ASP A 284 -7.56 0.28 4.38
N LEU A 285 -6.44 -0.39 4.61
CA LEU A 285 -5.63 -0.26 5.82
C LEU A 285 -4.37 0.58 5.57
N ARG A 286 -3.88 1.25 6.62
CA ARG A 286 -2.56 1.87 6.62
C ARG A 286 -1.56 0.88 7.22
N THR A 287 -0.41 0.68 6.55
CA THR A 287 0.66 -0.20 7.03
C THR A 287 2.01 0.52 7.13
N GLY A 288 2.97 -0.07 7.85
CA GLY A 288 4.32 0.46 8.03
C GLY A 288 4.50 1.30 9.30
N CYS A 289 5.30 2.37 9.24
CA CYS A 289 5.60 3.24 10.38
C CYS A 289 4.77 4.55 10.40
N PHE A 290 3.82 4.73 9.46
CA PHE A 290 2.87 5.87 9.42
C PHE A 290 3.52 7.27 9.47
N CYS A 291 4.70 7.41 8.86
CA CYS A 291 5.51 8.64 8.93
C CYS A 291 5.81 9.07 10.38
N ASN A 292 5.94 8.11 11.29
CA ASN A 292 6.26 8.31 12.71
C ASN A 292 7.31 7.28 13.15
N SER A 293 8.53 7.44 12.63
CA SER A 293 9.60 6.46 12.80
C SER A 293 10.04 6.34 14.26
N GLY A 294 9.95 7.41 15.05
CA GLY A 294 10.28 7.37 16.47
C GLY A 294 9.30 6.56 17.31
N ALA A 295 7.99 6.69 17.07
CA ALA A 295 6.99 5.83 17.69
C ALA A 295 7.16 4.37 17.23
N CYS A 296 7.43 4.17 15.93
CA CYS A 296 7.65 2.84 15.36
C CYS A 296 8.81 2.12 16.05
N GLN A 297 9.98 2.78 16.19
CA GLN A 297 11.12 2.23 16.93
C GLN A 297 10.78 1.92 18.39
N MET A 298 10.05 2.82 19.06
CA MET A 298 9.69 2.65 20.47
C MET A 298 8.75 1.46 20.68
N TYR A 299 7.68 1.32 19.89
CA TYR A 299 6.68 0.27 20.08
C TYR A 299 7.12 -1.09 19.55
N LEU A 300 7.98 -1.11 18.53
CA LEU A 300 8.52 -2.35 17.94
C LEU A 300 9.89 -2.73 18.53
N GLU A 301 10.42 -1.95 19.47
CA GLU A 301 11.69 -2.19 20.15
C GLU A 301 12.87 -2.33 19.17
N ILE A 302 12.90 -1.46 18.14
CA ILE A 302 13.94 -1.43 17.11
C ILE A 302 14.99 -0.39 17.49
N GLY A 303 16.23 -0.83 17.68
CA GLY A 303 17.36 0.04 17.95
C GLY A 303 17.90 0.78 16.72
N ASN A 304 18.64 1.87 16.92
CA ASN A 304 19.23 2.65 15.83
C ASN A 304 20.18 1.82 14.94
N ASN A 305 20.99 0.93 15.52
CA ASN A 305 21.92 0.09 14.76
C ASN A 305 21.17 -0.92 13.88
N GLN A 306 20.12 -1.54 14.40
CA GLN A 306 19.26 -2.45 13.63
C GLN A 306 18.58 -1.73 12.47
N LEU A 307 18.07 -0.51 12.71
CA LEU A 307 17.43 0.27 11.65
C LEU A 307 18.40 0.64 10.52
N ARG A 308 19.66 0.96 10.85
CA ARG A 308 20.73 1.18 9.84
C ARG A 308 21.02 -0.08 9.05
N GLN A 309 21.17 -1.22 9.73
CA GLN A 309 21.37 -2.51 9.08
C GLN A 309 20.23 -2.85 8.12
N TYR A 310 18.96 -2.67 8.55
CA TYR A 310 17.82 -2.89 7.67
C TYR A 310 17.90 -2.02 6.40
N TYR A 311 18.26 -0.75 6.54
CA TYR A 311 18.44 0.16 5.42
C TYR A 311 19.59 -0.27 4.49
N GLU A 312 20.74 -0.67 5.04
CA GLU A 312 21.90 -1.18 4.29
C GLU A 312 21.56 -2.46 3.52
N GLU A 313 20.67 -3.30 4.07
CA GLU A 313 20.13 -4.47 3.40
C GLU A 313 19.01 -4.14 2.37
N GLY A 314 18.71 -2.86 2.14
CA GLY A 314 17.75 -2.40 1.15
C GLY A 314 16.29 -2.31 1.64
N LYS A 315 16.05 -2.18 2.95
CA LYS A 315 14.71 -1.90 3.50
C LYS A 315 14.28 -0.48 3.18
N GLU A 316 13.08 -0.33 2.64
CA GLU A 316 12.39 0.93 2.41
C GLU A 316 11.06 1.01 3.19
N CYS A 317 10.60 2.22 3.47
CA CYS A 317 9.30 2.38 4.15
C CYS A 317 8.15 1.98 3.21
N GLY A 318 7.32 1.02 3.63
CA GLY A 318 6.19 0.55 2.84
C GLY A 318 6.53 -0.55 1.81
N ASP A 319 7.76 -1.06 1.82
CA ASP A 319 8.09 -2.26 1.03
C ASP A 319 7.41 -3.55 1.60
N THR A 320 7.67 -4.67 0.94
CA THR A 320 7.16 -6.00 1.32
C THR A 320 8.07 -6.78 2.28
N ARG A 321 9.20 -6.21 2.72
CA ARG A 321 10.07 -6.76 3.78
C ARG A 321 9.55 -6.28 5.13
N ASP A 322 8.41 -6.83 5.54
CA ASP A 322 7.66 -6.41 6.72
C ASP A 322 8.02 -7.14 8.03
N VAL A 323 8.76 -8.26 7.93
CA VAL A 323 9.33 -9.00 9.07
C VAL A 323 10.80 -9.35 8.77
N ILE A 324 11.72 -9.01 9.67
CA ILE A 324 13.16 -9.32 9.59
C ILE A 324 13.59 -9.96 10.91
N ASP A 325 14.24 -11.13 10.84
CA ASP A 325 14.67 -11.91 12.01
C ASP A 325 13.54 -12.14 13.04
N GLY A 326 12.34 -12.43 12.55
CA GLY A 326 11.15 -12.65 13.37
C GLY A 326 10.55 -11.38 13.99
N ARG A 327 11.09 -10.20 13.70
CA ARG A 327 10.59 -8.90 14.19
C ARG A 327 9.86 -8.12 13.11
N PRO A 328 8.71 -7.50 13.40
CA PRO A 328 8.02 -6.66 12.45
C PRO A 328 8.77 -5.35 12.27
N THR A 329 8.85 -4.84 11.04
CA THR A 329 9.47 -3.55 10.72
C THR A 329 8.45 -2.40 10.68
N GLY A 330 7.19 -2.69 11.00
CA GLY A 330 6.05 -1.79 10.94
C GLY A 330 4.79 -2.43 11.53
N ALA A 331 3.69 -1.70 11.54
CA ALA A 331 2.41 -2.18 12.08
C ALA A 331 1.27 -1.99 11.08
N VAL A 332 0.09 -2.48 11.45
CA VAL A 332 -1.19 -2.19 10.80
C VAL A 332 -1.90 -1.13 11.64
N ARG A 333 -2.47 -0.11 10.99
CA ARG A 333 -3.21 0.98 11.64
C ARG A 333 -4.59 1.12 11.03
N VAL A 334 -5.60 1.02 11.88
CA VAL A 334 -6.99 1.36 11.56
C VAL A 334 -7.26 2.76 12.10
N SER A 335 -7.86 3.62 11.29
CA SER A 335 -8.17 5.00 11.64
C SER A 335 -9.62 5.28 11.32
N PHE A 336 -10.41 5.61 12.35
CA PHE A 336 -11.83 5.88 12.18
C PHE A 336 -12.08 7.37 11.97
N GLY A 337 -12.82 7.68 10.92
CA GLY A 337 -13.20 9.04 10.53
C GLY A 337 -14.68 9.29 10.76
N ARG A 338 -15.13 10.51 10.44
CA ARG A 338 -16.53 10.94 10.61
C ARG A 338 -17.58 10.06 9.90
N GLN A 339 -17.19 9.30 8.88
CA GLN A 339 -18.07 8.41 8.12
C GLN A 339 -18.00 6.96 8.59
N SER A 340 -17.09 6.65 9.53
CA SER A 340 -16.94 5.29 10.03
C SER A 340 -18.13 4.89 10.91
N THR A 341 -18.43 3.60 10.88
CA THR A 341 -19.57 2.98 11.56
C THR A 341 -19.11 1.78 12.37
N ILE A 342 -20.03 1.15 13.11
CA ILE A 342 -19.69 -0.07 13.86
C ILE A 342 -19.57 -1.27 12.92
N GLU A 343 -20.29 -1.23 11.79
CA GLU A 343 -20.26 -2.22 10.72
C GLU A 343 -18.84 -2.36 10.13
N ASP A 344 -18.08 -1.26 10.04
CA ASP A 344 -16.67 -1.31 9.62
C ASP A 344 -15.82 -2.19 10.56
N VAL A 345 -16.11 -2.17 11.86
CA VAL A 345 -15.44 -3.03 12.86
C VAL A 345 -15.84 -4.49 12.67
N LEU A 346 -17.11 -4.75 12.36
CA LEU A 346 -17.60 -6.11 12.10
C LEU A 346 -17.01 -6.70 10.82
N ILE A 347 -16.85 -5.90 9.76
CA ILE A 347 -16.19 -6.34 8.52
C ILE A 347 -14.71 -6.65 8.77
N LEU A 348 -14.02 -5.80 9.53
CA LEU A 348 -12.64 -6.05 9.96
C LEU A 348 -12.54 -7.33 10.80
N GLU A 349 -13.46 -7.55 11.73
CA GLU A 349 -13.54 -8.75 12.56
C GLU A 349 -13.74 -10.01 11.70
N GLN A 350 -14.72 -9.99 10.79
CA GLN A 350 -14.98 -11.11 9.88
C GLN A 350 -13.77 -11.43 9.02
N MET A 351 -13.09 -10.42 8.48
CA MET A 351 -11.86 -10.60 7.73
C MET A 351 -10.77 -11.24 8.59
N ILE A 352 -10.57 -10.76 9.83
CA ILE A 352 -9.56 -11.32 10.74
C ILE A 352 -9.88 -12.77 11.09
N ASP A 353 -11.13 -13.06 11.43
CA ASP A 353 -11.56 -14.40 11.82
C ASP A 353 -11.44 -15.39 10.66
N TYR A 354 -12.00 -15.02 9.51
CA TYR A 354 -11.99 -15.84 8.31
C TYR A 354 -10.59 -16.05 7.78
N CYS A 355 -9.82 -14.97 7.63
CA CYS A 355 -8.48 -15.07 7.11
C CYS A 355 -7.58 -15.71 8.15
N PHE A 356 -7.41 -15.17 9.35
CA PHE A 356 -6.27 -15.48 10.21
C PHE A 356 -6.54 -16.46 11.35
N LEU A 357 -7.80 -16.73 11.72
CA LEU A 357 -8.14 -17.57 12.87
C LEU A 357 -8.91 -18.85 12.52
N GLY A 358 -9.56 -18.91 11.36
CA GLY A 358 -10.52 -19.95 10.99
C GLY A 358 -9.95 -21.31 10.56
N PHE A 359 -8.64 -21.56 10.66
CA PHE A 359 -8.03 -22.79 10.14
C PHE A 359 -7.18 -23.52 11.17
N GLN A 360 -7.48 -24.81 11.37
CA GLN A 360 -6.55 -25.77 11.94
C GLN A 360 -5.65 -26.32 10.83
N PRO A 361 -4.32 -26.38 11.03
CA PRO A 361 -3.44 -27.01 10.06
C PRO A 361 -3.84 -28.48 9.90
N SER A 362 -4.34 -28.83 8.73
CA SER A 362 -4.69 -30.19 8.38
C SER A 362 -3.63 -30.70 7.41
N THR A 363 -2.94 -31.75 7.83
CA THR A 363 -1.94 -32.53 7.07
C THR A 363 -0.49 -32.03 7.16
N VAL A 364 0.30 -32.71 7.99
CA VAL A 364 1.76 -32.74 7.89
C VAL A 364 2.12 -33.87 6.92
N ILE A 365 2.83 -33.57 5.84
CA ILE A 365 3.37 -34.62 4.95
C ILE A 365 4.63 -35.17 5.62
N GLU A 366 4.53 -36.32 6.27
CA GLU A 366 5.57 -36.88 7.17
C GLU A 366 6.75 -37.59 6.46
N TYR A 367 6.83 -37.59 5.12
CA TYR A 367 7.85 -38.38 4.41
C TYR A 367 8.51 -37.61 3.26
N PRO A 368 9.85 -37.68 3.10
CA PRO A 368 10.53 -37.17 1.92
C PRO A 368 10.26 -38.11 0.73
N LEU A 369 9.31 -37.74 -0.12
CA LEU A 369 9.08 -38.39 -1.41
C LEU A 369 10.16 -37.91 -2.40
N SER A 370 10.89 -38.82 -3.04
CA SER A 370 11.80 -38.48 -4.15
C SER A 370 11.00 -38.32 -5.43
N ILE A 371 11.09 -37.15 -6.07
CA ILE A 371 10.31 -36.85 -7.28
C ILE A 371 10.71 -37.71 -8.48
N GLU A 372 11.97 -38.18 -8.52
CA GLU A 372 12.54 -39.02 -9.58
C GLU A 372 11.84 -40.40 -9.70
N HIS A 373 11.16 -40.85 -8.64
CA HIS A 373 10.46 -42.13 -8.63
C HIS A 373 9.08 -42.09 -9.30
N TYR A 374 8.61 -40.91 -9.70
CA TYR A 374 7.29 -40.73 -10.28
C TYR A 374 7.39 -40.38 -11.77
N THR A 375 6.53 -40.99 -12.57
CA THR A 375 6.34 -40.59 -13.97
C THR A 375 5.05 -39.80 -14.06
N ALA A 376 5.13 -38.60 -14.63
CA ALA A 376 4.00 -37.74 -14.84
C ALA A 376 3.62 -37.69 -16.33
N ALA A 377 2.44 -37.15 -16.61
CA ALA A 377 2.00 -36.87 -17.97
C ALA A 377 1.26 -35.53 -18.02
N VAL A 378 1.31 -34.85 -19.17
CA VAL A 378 0.54 -33.64 -19.42
C VAL A 378 -0.95 -34.00 -19.45
N SER A 379 -1.75 -33.44 -18.54
CA SER A 379 -3.21 -33.66 -18.54
C SER A 379 -3.98 -32.58 -19.30
N ARG A 380 -3.49 -31.33 -19.29
CA ARG A 380 -4.06 -30.19 -20.04
C ARG A 380 -2.96 -29.25 -20.54
N LEU A 381 -3.17 -28.68 -21.73
CA LEU A 381 -2.39 -27.58 -22.29
C LEU A 381 -3.32 -26.38 -22.48
N ILE A 382 -2.96 -25.23 -21.92
CA ILE A 382 -3.82 -24.04 -21.93
C ILE A 382 -3.05 -22.84 -22.44
N VAL A 383 -3.66 -22.11 -23.38
CA VAL A 383 -3.12 -20.88 -23.95
C VAL A 383 -3.98 -19.68 -23.55
N TYR A 384 -3.34 -18.55 -23.26
CA TYR A 384 -4.00 -17.27 -22.95
C TYR A 384 -3.55 -16.19 -23.92
N PRO A 385 -4.15 -16.08 -25.13
CA PRO A 385 -3.70 -15.14 -26.16
C PRO A 385 -3.70 -13.69 -25.72
N VAL A 386 -4.72 -13.28 -24.97
CA VAL A 386 -4.82 -11.95 -24.39
C VAL A 386 -4.55 -12.02 -22.89
N LYS A 387 -3.60 -11.21 -22.42
CA LYS A 387 -3.29 -11.06 -21.00
C LYS A 387 -4.55 -10.66 -20.23
N SER A 388 -4.83 -11.38 -19.14
CA SER A 388 -5.97 -11.16 -18.23
C SER A 388 -7.36 -11.59 -18.75
N CYS A 389 -7.47 -12.17 -19.95
CA CYS A 389 -8.73 -12.71 -20.50
C CYS A 389 -8.78 -14.24 -20.37
N GLN A 390 -9.92 -14.88 -20.66
CA GLN A 390 -10.05 -16.34 -20.54
C GLN A 390 -9.20 -17.07 -21.60
N GLY A 391 -8.60 -18.19 -21.19
CA GLY A 391 -7.83 -19.08 -22.07
C GLY A 391 -8.68 -20.22 -22.60
N PHE A 392 -8.07 -21.10 -23.39
CA PHE A 392 -8.72 -22.31 -23.89
C PHE A 392 -7.74 -23.48 -23.97
N ASP A 393 -8.28 -24.69 -23.86
CA ASP A 393 -7.51 -25.93 -23.92
C ASP A 393 -7.06 -26.26 -25.36
N LEU A 394 -5.90 -26.91 -25.44
CA LEU A 394 -5.30 -27.41 -26.67
C LEU A 394 -5.00 -28.91 -26.52
N GLU A 395 -5.21 -29.68 -27.59
CA GLU A 395 -4.74 -31.07 -27.66
C GLU A 395 -3.23 -31.15 -27.92
N LYS A 396 -2.67 -30.13 -28.58
CA LYS A 396 -1.24 -30.01 -28.88
C LYS A 396 -0.85 -28.56 -29.07
N CYS A 397 0.41 -28.23 -28.77
CA CYS A 397 0.93 -26.88 -28.94
C CYS A 397 2.42 -26.89 -29.24
N THR A 398 2.87 -25.90 -30.01
CA THR A 398 4.29 -25.68 -30.28
C THR A 398 4.93 -24.90 -29.13
N LEU A 399 6.02 -25.43 -28.58
CA LEU A 399 6.92 -24.74 -27.66
C LEU A 399 7.68 -23.65 -28.39
N THR A 400 7.77 -22.47 -27.78
CA THR A 400 8.56 -21.34 -28.28
C THR A 400 9.46 -20.79 -27.18
N ARG A 401 10.43 -19.94 -27.55
CA ARG A 401 11.26 -19.23 -26.56
C ARG A 401 10.43 -18.41 -25.57
N THR A 402 9.27 -17.90 -26.01
CA THR A 402 8.42 -16.97 -25.26
C THR A 402 7.22 -17.61 -24.58
N GLY A 403 7.07 -18.94 -24.66
CA GLY A 403 5.99 -19.71 -24.05
C GLY A 403 5.34 -20.66 -25.05
N LEU A 404 4.14 -21.12 -24.75
CA LEU A 404 3.31 -21.82 -25.75
C LEU A 404 3.00 -20.87 -26.91
N GLN A 405 2.92 -21.43 -28.12
CA GLN A 405 2.56 -20.65 -29.31
C GLN A 405 1.25 -19.89 -29.06
N HIS A 406 1.25 -18.59 -29.39
CA HIS A 406 0.15 -17.66 -29.16
C HIS A 406 -0.17 -17.29 -27.71
N ASP A 407 0.62 -17.70 -26.72
CA ASP A 407 0.40 -17.29 -25.34
C ASP A 407 0.85 -15.84 -25.09
N ARG A 408 -0.06 -15.03 -24.54
CA ARG A 408 0.19 -13.64 -24.09
C ARG A 408 0.84 -12.75 -25.16
N GLU A 409 0.42 -12.91 -26.41
CA GLU A 409 0.80 -12.01 -27.53
C GLU A 409 0.08 -10.66 -27.49
N PHE A 410 -1.04 -10.57 -26.76
CA PHE A 410 -1.89 -9.39 -26.70
C PHE A 410 -2.14 -8.89 -25.27
N MET A 411 -2.41 -7.59 -25.11
CA MET A 411 -2.93 -6.97 -23.90
C MET A 411 -3.95 -5.90 -24.23
N ILE A 412 -4.78 -5.57 -23.24
CA ILE A 412 -5.75 -4.49 -23.34
C ILE A 412 -5.22 -3.27 -22.57
N GLU A 413 -5.32 -2.11 -23.18
CA GLU A 413 -4.97 -0.80 -22.61
C GLU A 413 -6.21 0.10 -22.63
N SER A 414 -6.37 0.97 -21.63
CA SER A 414 -7.37 2.06 -21.63
C SER A 414 -6.68 3.35 -21.20
N CYS A 415 -6.82 4.40 -22.01
CA CYS A 415 -6.23 5.73 -21.77
C CYS A 415 -4.76 5.71 -21.31
N GLY A 416 -3.89 4.97 -22.00
CA GLY A 416 -2.46 4.90 -21.63
C GLY A 416 -2.11 3.84 -20.57
N THR A 417 -3.10 3.20 -19.95
CA THR A 417 -2.88 2.28 -18.81
C THR A 417 -3.23 0.84 -19.18
N THR A 418 -2.30 -0.09 -18.94
CA THR A 418 -2.57 -1.53 -19.09
C THR A 418 -3.65 -2.00 -18.12
N LEU A 419 -4.66 -2.66 -18.66
CA LEU A 419 -5.69 -3.31 -17.86
C LEU A 419 -5.21 -4.67 -17.36
N THR A 420 -5.64 -5.01 -16.14
CA THR A 420 -5.36 -6.30 -15.52
C THR A 420 -6.65 -6.85 -14.95
N GLN A 421 -6.81 -8.17 -14.90
CA GLN A 421 -8.01 -8.80 -14.34
C GLN A 421 -8.27 -8.38 -12.89
N LYS A 422 -7.19 -8.14 -12.13
CA LYS A 422 -7.25 -7.59 -10.77
C LYS A 422 -8.02 -6.26 -10.70
N ARG A 423 -7.75 -5.35 -11.65
CA ARG A 423 -8.36 -4.01 -11.70
C ARG A 423 -9.69 -4.00 -12.44
N GLN A 424 -9.85 -4.86 -13.45
CA GLN A 424 -11.06 -5.00 -14.23
C GLN A 424 -11.46 -6.49 -14.31
N PRO A 425 -12.17 -7.02 -13.30
CA PRO A 425 -12.55 -8.43 -13.25
C PRO A 425 -13.40 -8.89 -14.44
N LYS A 426 -14.19 -7.98 -15.04
CA LYS A 426 -14.99 -8.23 -16.24
C LYS A 426 -14.18 -8.77 -17.42
N MET A 427 -12.85 -8.59 -17.45
CA MET A 427 -11.98 -9.21 -18.45
C MET A 427 -12.04 -10.75 -18.46
N CYS A 428 -12.44 -11.40 -17.35
CA CYS A 428 -12.65 -12.86 -17.32
C CYS A 428 -13.72 -13.33 -18.30
N LYS A 429 -14.70 -12.47 -18.61
CA LYS A 429 -15.80 -12.75 -19.55
C LYS A 429 -15.40 -12.63 -21.02
N ILE A 430 -14.19 -12.13 -21.30
CA ILE A 430 -13.65 -12.11 -22.66
C ILE A 430 -13.03 -13.46 -22.94
N HIS A 431 -13.76 -14.30 -23.68
CA HIS A 431 -13.25 -15.57 -24.16
C HIS A 431 -12.47 -15.38 -25.45
N THR A 432 -11.50 -16.27 -25.67
CA THR A 432 -10.60 -16.19 -26.82
C THR A 432 -10.56 -17.51 -27.56
N MET A 433 -10.39 -17.45 -28.88
CA MET A 433 -10.20 -18.62 -29.73
C MET A 433 -9.27 -18.29 -30.89
N ILE A 434 -8.44 -19.24 -31.30
CA ILE A 434 -7.56 -19.07 -32.45
C ILE A 434 -8.07 -19.91 -33.63
N ASN A 435 -8.41 -19.22 -34.72
CA ASN A 435 -8.94 -19.79 -35.95
C ASN A 435 -7.96 -19.57 -37.10
N LYS A 436 -7.16 -20.59 -37.46
CA LYS A 436 -6.17 -20.61 -38.57
C LYS A 436 -5.18 -19.43 -38.59
N LYS A 437 -5.63 -18.22 -38.93
CA LYS A 437 -4.84 -16.98 -39.06
C LYS A 437 -5.42 -15.80 -38.27
N SER A 438 -6.42 -16.01 -37.42
CA SER A 438 -7.05 -14.93 -36.64
C SER A 438 -7.31 -15.33 -35.20
N LEU A 439 -7.26 -14.34 -34.32
CA LEU A 439 -7.72 -14.38 -32.94
C LEU A 439 -9.15 -13.85 -32.90
N GLU A 440 -10.06 -14.63 -32.34
CA GLU A 440 -11.42 -14.20 -32.03
C GLU A 440 -11.54 -13.88 -30.54
N LEU A 441 -12.19 -12.76 -30.22
CA LEU A 441 -12.56 -12.34 -28.88
C LEU A 441 -14.09 -12.30 -28.81
N PHE A 442 -14.70 -12.94 -27.82
CA PHE A 442 -16.15 -12.96 -27.68
C PHE A 442 -16.58 -12.86 -26.22
N ASP A 443 -17.79 -12.34 -26.01
CA ASP A 443 -18.44 -12.32 -24.70
C ASP A 443 -18.93 -13.72 -24.32
N ALA A 444 -18.51 -14.22 -23.17
CA ALA A 444 -18.95 -15.50 -22.63
C ALA A 444 -20.49 -15.58 -22.47
N ASP A 445 -21.12 -14.47 -22.08
CA ASP A 445 -22.57 -14.42 -21.84
C ASP A 445 -23.37 -14.20 -23.13
N ASN A 446 -22.70 -13.72 -24.19
CA ASN A 446 -23.29 -13.54 -25.51
C ASN A 446 -22.26 -13.82 -26.63
N PRO A 447 -22.05 -15.09 -27.02
CA PRO A 447 -21.03 -15.45 -28.00
C PRO A 447 -21.21 -14.82 -29.39
N SER A 448 -22.42 -14.34 -29.72
CA SER A 448 -22.68 -13.60 -30.97
C SER A 448 -22.02 -12.20 -30.98
N CYS A 449 -21.69 -11.68 -29.81
CA CYS A 449 -20.94 -10.44 -29.64
C CYS A 449 -19.44 -10.76 -29.68
N SER A 450 -18.87 -10.82 -30.89
CA SER A 450 -17.46 -11.12 -31.10
C SER A 450 -16.74 -10.11 -32.00
N VAL A 451 -15.41 -10.13 -31.92
CA VAL A 451 -14.52 -9.39 -32.81
C VAL A 451 -13.34 -10.27 -33.21
N THR A 452 -12.98 -10.21 -34.49
CA THR A 452 -11.88 -11.00 -35.06
C THR A 452 -10.69 -10.09 -35.38
N VAL A 453 -9.50 -10.54 -35.01
CA VAL A 453 -8.23 -9.83 -35.20
C VAL A 453 -7.24 -10.72 -35.96
N PRO A 454 -6.66 -10.27 -37.08
CA PRO A 454 -5.64 -11.04 -37.80
C PRO A 454 -4.38 -11.30 -36.96
N LEU A 455 -3.89 -12.55 -36.96
CA LEU A 455 -2.60 -12.93 -36.34
C LEU A 455 -1.40 -12.54 -37.21
N GLN A 456 -1.62 -12.09 -38.45
CA GLN A 456 -0.60 -11.46 -39.28
C GLN A 456 -1.17 -10.13 -39.78
N PRO A 457 -0.66 -8.97 -39.34
CA PRO A 457 -1.11 -7.70 -39.87
C PRO A 457 -0.67 -7.58 -41.32
N ASP A 458 -1.54 -7.05 -42.19
CA ASP A 458 -1.11 -6.56 -43.49
C ASP A 458 -0.09 -5.44 -43.27
N GLN A 459 1.00 -5.43 -44.07
CA GLN A 459 2.17 -4.54 -43.94
C GLN A 459 1.87 -3.02 -43.88
N ILE A 460 0.60 -2.62 -44.04
CA ILE A 460 0.15 -1.24 -44.23
C ILE A 460 -0.24 -0.54 -42.91
N SER A 461 -0.34 -1.24 -41.77
CA SER A 461 -0.84 -0.68 -40.49
C SER A 461 0.22 -0.29 -39.46
N LEU A 462 1.50 -0.16 -39.84
CA LEU A 462 2.64 0.16 -38.96
C LEU A 462 2.76 1.64 -38.53
N GLN A 463 1.66 2.39 -38.49
CA GLN A 463 1.62 3.73 -37.88
C GLN A 463 0.77 3.74 -36.61
N SER A 464 1.30 3.24 -35.51
CA SER A 464 0.78 3.58 -34.18
C SER A 464 1.88 3.44 -33.13
N GLY A 465 2.06 4.51 -32.34
CA GLY A 465 3.23 4.75 -31.50
C GLY A 465 3.67 3.59 -30.63
N ILE A 466 4.98 3.35 -30.61
CA ILE A 466 5.67 2.40 -29.74
C ILE A 466 5.49 2.89 -28.29
N VAL A 467 4.69 2.16 -27.51
CA VAL A 467 4.59 2.40 -26.06
C VAL A 467 5.40 1.33 -25.35
N CYS A 468 6.45 1.75 -24.63
CA CYS A 468 7.27 0.86 -23.82
C CYS A 468 6.52 0.54 -22.52
N THR A 469 5.66 -0.48 -22.56
CA THR A 469 5.00 -0.97 -21.36
C THR A 469 5.75 -2.23 -20.93
N TYR A 470 6.51 -2.15 -19.83
CA TYR A 470 7.34 -3.25 -19.31
C TYR A 470 8.55 -3.68 -20.17
N ASN A 471 9.19 -2.76 -20.91
CA ASN A 471 10.28 -3.07 -21.85
C ASN A 471 9.88 -3.98 -23.02
N VAL A 472 8.57 -4.11 -23.29
CA VAL A 472 8.04 -4.83 -24.45
C VAL A 472 7.45 -3.80 -25.41
N GLN A 473 7.87 -3.85 -26.67
CA GLN A 473 7.33 -3.00 -27.72
C GLN A 473 6.01 -3.58 -28.21
N THR A 474 4.96 -2.76 -28.24
CA THR A 474 3.63 -3.17 -28.71
C THR A 474 3.06 -2.20 -29.73
N SER A 475 2.28 -2.71 -30.68
CA SER A 475 1.49 -1.92 -31.65
C SER A 475 0.00 -2.07 -31.39
N GLU A 476 -0.81 -1.11 -31.85
CA GLU A 476 -2.26 -1.27 -31.86
C GLU A 476 -2.68 -2.34 -32.88
N SER A 477 -3.76 -3.08 -32.60
CA SER A 477 -4.32 -4.08 -33.51
C SER A 477 -5.30 -3.41 -34.49
N THR A 478 -6.61 -3.63 -34.38
CA THR A 478 -7.61 -3.05 -35.30
C THR A 478 -8.56 -2.09 -34.58
N SER A 479 -9.10 -1.10 -35.30
CA SER A 479 -10.06 -0.13 -34.75
C SER A 479 -11.38 -0.80 -34.33
N GLU A 480 -11.77 -1.89 -35.00
CA GLU A 480 -12.94 -2.70 -34.63
C GLU A 480 -12.73 -3.35 -33.26
N SER A 481 -11.54 -3.92 -33.01
CA SER A 481 -11.21 -4.51 -31.71
C SER A 481 -11.20 -3.47 -30.59
N SER A 482 -10.67 -2.28 -30.85
CA SER A 482 -10.68 -1.15 -29.91
C SER A 482 -12.12 -0.69 -29.59
N SER A 483 -12.99 -0.60 -30.60
CA SER A 483 -14.39 -0.21 -30.44
C SER A 483 -15.18 -1.25 -29.65
N TRP A 484 -14.99 -2.54 -29.96
CA TRP A 484 -15.63 -3.65 -29.25
C TRP A 484 -15.21 -3.67 -27.78
N LEU A 485 -13.91 -3.56 -27.48
CA LEU A 485 -13.39 -3.54 -26.12
C LEU A 485 -13.90 -2.34 -25.31
N THR A 486 -13.96 -1.16 -25.93
CA THR A 486 -14.46 0.08 -25.31
C THR A 486 -15.92 -0.10 -24.88
N SER A 487 -16.74 -0.66 -25.77
CA SER A 487 -18.14 -0.98 -25.50
C SER A 487 -18.29 -2.06 -24.43
N PHE A 488 -17.59 -3.19 -24.59
CA PHE A 488 -17.69 -4.34 -23.71
C PHE A 488 -17.26 -4.01 -22.27
N LEU A 489 -16.12 -3.37 -22.09
CA LEU A 489 -15.58 -3.03 -20.77
C LEU A 489 -16.24 -1.79 -20.16
N ASN A 490 -17.01 -1.03 -20.95
CA ASN A 490 -17.57 0.28 -20.57
C ASN A 490 -16.48 1.22 -20.03
N LEU A 491 -15.35 1.29 -20.74
CA LEU A 491 -14.18 2.09 -20.40
C LEU A 491 -13.74 2.90 -21.63
N PRO A 492 -13.32 4.16 -21.47
CA PRO A 492 -12.91 4.99 -22.59
C PRO A 492 -11.61 4.49 -23.24
N GLU A 493 -11.50 4.72 -24.55
CA GLU A 493 -10.28 4.52 -25.35
C GLU A 493 -9.60 3.16 -25.11
N CYS A 494 -10.37 2.08 -25.09
CA CYS A 494 -9.79 0.75 -24.98
C CYS A 494 -9.09 0.35 -26.29
N LYS A 495 -7.89 -0.21 -26.18
CA LYS A 495 -7.08 -0.66 -27.32
C LYS A 495 -6.56 -2.06 -27.10
N LEU A 496 -6.67 -2.90 -28.11
CA LEU A 496 -5.97 -4.18 -28.14
C LEU A 496 -4.55 -3.96 -28.68
N ARG A 497 -3.56 -4.14 -27.82
CA ARG A 497 -2.14 -4.02 -28.17
C ARG A 497 -1.54 -5.40 -28.39
N ARG A 498 -0.71 -5.52 -29.41
CA ARG A 498 0.03 -6.74 -29.75
C ARG A 498 1.53 -6.53 -29.56
N VAL A 499 2.22 -7.55 -29.05
CA VAL A 499 3.69 -7.59 -29.00
C VAL A 499 4.29 -7.53 -30.41
N HIS A 500 5.32 -6.70 -30.59
CA HIS A 500 6.04 -6.58 -31.86
C HIS A 500 6.81 -7.87 -32.19
N GLN A 501 6.90 -8.23 -33.47
CA GLN A 501 7.54 -9.49 -33.92
C GLN A 501 9.03 -9.57 -33.52
N ASP A 502 9.72 -8.42 -33.48
CA ASP A 502 11.13 -8.34 -33.07
C ASP A 502 11.33 -8.38 -31.55
N SER A 503 10.26 -8.43 -30.75
CA SER A 503 10.40 -8.47 -29.30
C SER A 503 10.91 -9.84 -28.87
N SER A 504 11.97 -9.85 -28.05
CA SER A 504 12.52 -11.07 -27.49
C SER A 504 11.71 -11.64 -26.30
N ARG A 505 10.63 -10.95 -25.90
CA ARG A 505 9.82 -11.26 -24.71
C ARG A 505 8.33 -11.21 -25.05
N SER A 506 7.54 -12.10 -24.43
CA SER A 506 6.08 -12.00 -24.41
C SER A 506 5.60 -11.13 -23.23
N LEU A 507 4.29 -10.93 -23.11
CA LEU A 507 3.66 -10.26 -21.96
C LEU A 507 3.50 -11.19 -20.75
N SER A 508 4.28 -12.27 -20.68
CA SER A 508 4.42 -13.12 -19.51
C SER A 508 5.06 -12.34 -18.36
N ASN A 509 4.63 -12.62 -17.12
CA ASN A 509 5.08 -11.83 -15.97
C ASN A 509 6.51 -12.18 -15.55
N GLU A 510 6.78 -13.45 -15.27
CA GLU A 510 8.05 -13.89 -14.66
C GLU A 510 8.75 -15.00 -15.45
N ALA A 511 7.99 -15.89 -16.10
CA ALA A 511 8.55 -16.93 -16.96
C ALA A 511 7.59 -17.33 -18.09
N PRO A 512 8.10 -17.97 -19.16
CA PRO A 512 7.31 -18.34 -20.33
C PRO A 512 6.23 -19.40 -20.07
N TYR A 513 6.47 -20.30 -19.11
CA TYR A 513 5.57 -21.41 -18.80
C TYR A 513 5.28 -21.47 -17.31
N LEU A 514 4.02 -21.70 -16.97
CA LEU A 514 3.56 -22.02 -15.63
C LEU A 514 3.04 -23.46 -15.60
N VAL A 515 3.64 -24.29 -14.76
CA VAL A 515 3.25 -25.69 -14.58
C VAL A 515 2.56 -25.86 -13.23
N VAL A 516 1.45 -26.59 -13.19
CA VAL A 516 0.78 -26.99 -11.94
C VAL A 516 0.50 -28.48 -11.93
N ASN A 517 0.56 -29.07 -10.75
CA ASN A 517 0.22 -30.47 -10.52
C ASN A 517 -1.27 -30.59 -10.15
N GLU A 518 -1.97 -31.45 -10.87
CA GLU A 518 -3.40 -31.73 -10.69
C GLU A 518 -3.71 -32.24 -9.28
N ALA A 519 -2.81 -33.03 -8.67
CA ALA A 519 -2.98 -33.50 -7.31
C ALA A 519 -2.89 -32.35 -6.29
N SER A 520 -2.01 -31.36 -6.51
CA SER A 520 -1.92 -30.14 -5.69
C SER A 520 -3.16 -29.26 -5.85
N ILE A 521 -3.68 -29.14 -7.08
CA ILE A 521 -4.94 -28.45 -7.35
C ILE A 521 -6.06 -29.09 -6.56
N LYS A 522 -6.17 -30.43 -6.63
CA LYS A 522 -7.24 -31.17 -5.96
C LYS A 522 -7.28 -30.90 -4.46
N ILE A 523 -6.12 -30.89 -3.77
CA ILE A 523 -6.07 -30.57 -2.34
C ILE A 523 -6.67 -29.19 -2.05
N LEU A 524 -6.30 -28.17 -2.82
CA LEU A 524 -6.84 -26.82 -2.61
C LEU A 524 -8.32 -26.72 -3.00
N ALA A 525 -8.71 -27.35 -4.11
CA ALA A 525 -10.09 -27.38 -4.59
C ALA A 525 -11.02 -28.02 -3.54
N ASP A 526 -10.63 -29.16 -2.98
CA ASP A 526 -11.38 -29.87 -1.94
C ASP A 526 -11.51 -29.02 -0.65
N ILE A 527 -10.51 -28.21 -0.28
CA ILE A 527 -10.56 -27.32 0.89
C ILE A 527 -11.61 -26.21 0.74
N VAL A 528 -11.83 -25.72 -0.49
CA VAL A 528 -12.71 -24.58 -0.77
C VAL A 528 -13.97 -24.95 -1.53
N ASP A 529 -14.28 -26.25 -1.62
CA ASP A 529 -15.45 -26.80 -2.32
C ASP A 529 -15.57 -26.31 -3.78
N LEU A 530 -14.45 -26.27 -4.49
CA LEU A 530 -14.40 -25.94 -5.91
C LEU A 530 -14.13 -27.19 -6.76
N THR A 531 -14.50 -27.13 -8.04
CA THR A 531 -14.08 -28.15 -9.00
C THR A 531 -12.58 -28.03 -9.32
N ILE A 532 -11.98 -29.11 -9.81
CA ILE A 532 -10.58 -29.10 -10.26
C ILE A 532 -10.44 -28.14 -11.44
N GLU A 533 -11.40 -28.17 -12.37
CA GLU A 533 -11.43 -27.35 -13.58
C GLU A 533 -11.47 -25.86 -13.24
N GLU A 534 -12.38 -25.44 -12.37
CA GLU A 534 -12.48 -24.04 -11.95
C GLU A 534 -11.20 -23.58 -11.22
N THR A 535 -10.64 -24.45 -10.38
CA THR A 535 -9.41 -24.13 -9.64
C THR A 535 -8.22 -23.98 -10.60
N VAL A 536 -8.11 -24.84 -11.62
CA VAL A 536 -7.12 -24.70 -12.70
C VAL A 536 -7.29 -23.35 -13.41
N ASP A 537 -8.53 -23.01 -13.79
CA ASP A 537 -8.83 -21.77 -14.53
C ASP A 537 -8.49 -20.51 -13.71
N ARG A 538 -8.67 -20.55 -12.38
CA ARG A 538 -8.25 -19.48 -11.46
C ARG A 538 -6.73 -19.35 -11.35
N PHE A 539 -6.00 -20.47 -11.29
CA PHE A 539 -4.52 -20.45 -11.24
C PHE A 539 -3.86 -20.15 -12.58
N ARG A 540 -4.59 -20.29 -13.69
CA ARG A 540 -4.16 -19.96 -15.05
C ARG A 540 -2.81 -20.57 -15.48
N PRO A 541 -2.59 -21.88 -15.30
CA PRO A 541 -1.37 -22.55 -15.74
C PRO A 541 -1.33 -22.68 -17.27
N ASN A 542 -0.14 -22.84 -17.83
CA ASN A 542 0.01 -23.22 -19.24
C ASN A 542 0.02 -24.74 -19.41
N ILE A 543 0.55 -25.46 -18.43
CA ILE A 543 0.68 -26.93 -18.46
C ILE A 543 0.15 -27.47 -17.14
N VAL A 544 -0.82 -28.37 -17.20
CA VAL A 544 -1.29 -29.16 -16.06
C VAL A 544 -0.73 -30.56 -16.20
N ILE A 545 -0.17 -31.09 -15.13
CA ILE A 545 0.41 -32.43 -15.09
C ILE A 545 -0.32 -33.31 -14.09
N ARG A 546 -0.39 -34.61 -14.38
CA ARG A 546 -0.91 -35.65 -13.48
C ARG A 546 0.14 -36.74 -13.23
N GLY A 547 -0.06 -37.52 -12.17
CA GLY A 547 0.83 -38.64 -11.82
C GLY A 547 1.87 -38.33 -10.73
N LEU A 548 1.85 -37.12 -10.17
CA LEU A 548 2.70 -36.72 -9.06
C LEU A 548 1.92 -36.64 -7.73
N PRO A 549 2.56 -36.97 -6.60
CA PRO A 549 2.03 -36.61 -5.27
C PRO A 549 1.78 -35.11 -5.15
N PRO A 550 0.79 -34.66 -4.36
CA PRO A 550 0.54 -33.24 -4.14
C PRO A 550 1.78 -32.50 -3.66
N PHE A 551 2.04 -31.34 -4.27
CA PHE A 551 3.09 -30.36 -3.96
C PHE A 551 4.54 -30.83 -4.14
N ILE A 552 4.77 -32.05 -4.61
CA ILE A 552 6.12 -32.56 -4.85
C ILE A 552 6.87 -31.72 -5.90
N GLU A 553 6.14 -31.08 -6.82
CA GLU A 553 6.72 -30.21 -7.85
C GLU A 553 7.55 -29.04 -7.28
N ASP A 554 7.34 -28.68 -6.02
CA ASP A 554 8.09 -27.64 -5.33
C ASP A 554 9.57 -27.99 -5.08
N THR A 555 9.92 -29.28 -5.08
CA THR A 555 11.29 -29.75 -4.83
C THR A 555 12.12 -29.89 -6.10
N ALA A 556 11.46 -29.85 -7.26
CA ALA A 556 12.08 -30.08 -8.54
C ALA A 556 13.00 -28.93 -8.95
N LYS A 557 14.08 -29.27 -9.66
CA LYS A 557 15.02 -28.33 -10.25
C LYS A 557 14.93 -28.34 -11.78
N ARG A 558 14.60 -29.49 -12.36
CA ARG A 558 14.45 -29.65 -13.81
C ARG A 558 13.25 -30.52 -14.13
N MET A 559 12.80 -30.41 -15.37
CA MET A 559 11.83 -31.32 -15.92
C MET A 559 12.07 -31.54 -17.41
N SER A 560 11.55 -32.64 -17.96
CA SER A 560 11.47 -32.84 -19.40
C SER A 560 10.08 -33.29 -19.82
N ILE A 561 9.66 -32.86 -21.01
CA ILE A 561 8.40 -33.25 -21.64
C ILE A 561 8.75 -33.82 -23.02
N ASP A 562 8.50 -35.10 -23.26
CA ASP A 562 8.85 -35.80 -24.51
C ASP A 562 10.29 -35.52 -25.01
N GLY A 563 11.24 -35.39 -24.07
CA GLY A 563 12.66 -35.11 -24.37
C GLY A 563 13.03 -33.62 -24.42
N PHE A 564 12.08 -32.69 -24.49
CA PHE A 564 12.35 -31.27 -24.36
C PHE A 564 12.67 -30.92 -22.91
N LYS A 565 13.83 -30.31 -22.66
CA LYS A 565 14.31 -30.02 -21.31
C LYS A 565 13.96 -28.62 -20.84
N PHE A 566 13.56 -28.52 -19.58
CA PHE A 566 13.19 -27.29 -18.91
C PHE A 566 13.93 -27.16 -17.57
N GLU A 567 14.30 -25.93 -17.24
CA GLU A 567 14.80 -25.52 -15.94
C GLU A 567 13.65 -24.88 -15.15
N ILE A 568 13.57 -25.21 -13.86
CA ILE A 568 12.61 -24.62 -12.93
C ILE A 568 13.24 -23.37 -12.35
N ILE A 569 12.63 -22.21 -12.62
CA ILE A 569 13.15 -20.91 -12.21
C ILE A 569 12.84 -20.67 -10.74
N LYS A 570 11.57 -20.80 -10.35
CA LYS A 570 11.08 -20.59 -8.98
C LYS A 570 9.61 -21.01 -8.84
N LYS A 571 9.15 -21.12 -7.60
CA LYS A 571 7.72 -21.23 -7.26
C LYS A 571 6.98 -19.94 -7.65
N CYS A 572 5.79 -20.05 -8.23
CA CYS A 572 4.98 -18.92 -8.68
C CYS A 572 4.26 -18.28 -7.49
N THR A 573 4.60 -17.02 -7.16
CA THR A 573 3.87 -16.25 -6.13
C THR A 573 2.50 -15.83 -6.66
N ARG A 574 1.45 -16.17 -5.93
CA ARG A 574 0.06 -15.88 -6.32
C ARG A 574 -0.43 -14.58 -5.70
N CYS A 575 -1.25 -13.88 -6.46
CA CYS A 575 -1.88 -12.62 -6.07
C CYS A 575 -3.40 -12.75 -6.14
N GLU A 576 -4.13 -11.70 -5.78
CA GLU A 576 -5.60 -11.66 -5.79
C GLU A 576 -6.26 -11.98 -7.14
N MET A 577 -5.50 -12.09 -8.23
CA MET A 577 -6.03 -12.51 -9.52
C MET A 577 -6.70 -13.89 -9.41
N ILE A 578 -6.17 -14.81 -8.61
CA ILE A 578 -6.79 -16.14 -8.40
C ILE A 578 -8.12 -16.07 -7.64
N CYS A 579 -8.45 -14.92 -7.05
CA CYS A 579 -9.72 -14.71 -6.36
C CYS A 579 -10.85 -14.37 -7.33
N VAL A 580 -10.57 -14.01 -8.59
CA VAL A 580 -11.61 -13.70 -9.56
C VAL A 580 -12.25 -15.00 -10.03
N ASN A 581 -13.56 -15.13 -9.80
CA ASN A 581 -14.36 -16.21 -10.35
C ASN A 581 -14.39 -16.06 -11.88
N PRO A 582 -13.90 -17.05 -12.65
CA PRO A 582 -13.78 -16.93 -14.10
C PRO A 582 -15.14 -16.78 -14.79
N GLU A 583 -16.21 -17.39 -14.26
CA GLU A 583 -17.52 -17.34 -14.87
C GLU A 583 -18.34 -16.12 -14.43
N THR A 584 -18.07 -15.48 -13.30
CA THR A 584 -18.91 -14.35 -12.82
C THR A 584 -18.16 -13.02 -12.79
N GLY A 585 -16.83 -13.04 -12.69
CA GLY A 585 -16.01 -11.87 -12.44
C GLY A 585 -16.06 -11.38 -10.98
N VAL A 586 -16.79 -12.06 -10.09
CA VAL A 586 -16.86 -11.73 -8.66
C VAL A 586 -15.56 -12.14 -7.98
N LYS A 587 -15.07 -11.32 -7.05
CA LYS A 587 -13.89 -11.65 -6.24
C LYS A 587 -14.29 -12.47 -5.01
N GLU A 588 -13.70 -13.65 -4.88
CA GLU A 588 -13.93 -14.61 -3.81
C GLU A 588 -12.58 -14.98 -3.16
N PRO A 589 -12.38 -14.69 -1.86
CA PRO A 589 -11.07 -14.82 -1.21
C PRO A 589 -10.70 -16.26 -0.81
N GLN A 590 -11.63 -17.22 -0.91
CA GLN A 590 -11.46 -18.57 -0.36
C GLN A 590 -10.19 -19.27 -0.84
N LEU A 591 -9.90 -19.22 -2.14
CA LEU A 591 -8.77 -19.95 -2.73
C LEU A 591 -7.41 -19.40 -2.27
N ILE A 592 -7.26 -18.06 -2.16
CA ILE A 592 -6.00 -17.47 -1.69
C ILE A 592 -5.81 -17.67 -0.19
N VAL A 593 -6.90 -17.68 0.59
CA VAL A 593 -6.87 -17.98 2.03
C VAL A 593 -6.47 -19.44 2.25
N ALA A 594 -7.06 -20.38 1.52
CA ALA A 594 -6.68 -21.80 1.57
C ALA A 594 -5.20 -22.00 1.20
N LEU A 595 -4.73 -21.36 0.12
CA LEU A 595 -3.32 -21.42 -0.27
C LEU A 595 -2.39 -20.87 0.82
N ARG A 596 -2.74 -19.73 1.42
CA ARG A 596 -1.97 -19.12 2.50
C ARG A 596 -1.86 -20.04 3.72
N ASN A 597 -2.96 -20.68 4.10
CA ASN A 597 -3.00 -21.61 5.22
C ASN A 597 -2.18 -22.87 4.93
N PHE A 598 -2.30 -23.41 3.72
CA PHE A 598 -1.51 -24.57 3.30
C PHE A 598 0.00 -24.27 3.33
N ARG A 599 0.42 -23.07 2.95
CA ARG A 599 1.85 -22.67 2.92
C ARG A 599 2.46 -22.32 4.27
N GLN A 600 1.73 -22.48 5.37
CA GLN A 600 2.24 -22.47 6.75
C GLN A 600 3.45 -21.55 6.96
N ARG A 601 3.29 -20.23 6.76
CA ARG A 601 4.29 -19.17 7.06
C ARG A 601 5.33 -18.88 5.97
N GLU A 602 5.23 -19.49 4.79
CA GLU A 602 5.99 -19.09 3.60
C GLU A 602 5.19 -18.12 2.68
N LYS A 603 5.82 -17.69 1.58
CA LYS A 603 5.14 -16.93 0.53
C LYS A 603 3.97 -17.74 -0.05
N MET A 604 2.86 -17.07 -0.37
CA MET A 604 1.68 -17.68 -1.01
C MET A 604 1.99 -18.13 -2.44
N THR A 605 2.70 -19.25 -2.59
CA THR A 605 3.16 -19.78 -3.88
C THR A 605 2.41 -21.03 -4.29
N PHE A 606 2.06 -21.13 -5.58
CA PHE A 606 1.41 -22.32 -6.14
C PHE A 606 1.84 -22.54 -7.58
N GLY A 607 2.26 -23.76 -7.93
CA GLY A 607 2.85 -24.07 -9.23
C GLY A 607 4.27 -23.50 -9.40
N ILE A 608 4.92 -23.93 -10.47
CA ILE A 608 6.32 -23.65 -10.77
C ILE A 608 6.47 -22.94 -12.11
N TYR A 609 7.33 -21.94 -12.14
CA TYR A 609 7.73 -21.27 -13.37
C TYR A 609 8.89 -22.02 -14.01
N VAL A 610 8.74 -22.34 -15.30
CA VAL A 610 9.77 -23.10 -16.04
C VAL A 610 10.17 -22.38 -17.32
N LYS A 611 11.41 -22.63 -17.74
CA LYS A 611 11.97 -22.13 -19.01
C LYS A 611 12.65 -23.28 -19.76
N GLN A 612 12.43 -23.36 -21.07
CA GLN A 612 13.10 -24.33 -21.93
C GLN A 612 14.61 -24.02 -22.03
N ILE A 613 15.47 -25.02 -21.88
CA ILE A 613 16.93 -24.84 -21.83
C ILE A 613 17.52 -24.56 -23.22
N GLU A 614 17.17 -25.38 -24.21
CA GLU A 614 17.77 -25.34 -25.55
C GLU A 614 16.96 -24.45 -26.52
N GLU A 615 15.81 -23.92 -26.08
CA GLU A 615 14.89 -23.05 -26.85
C GLU A 615 14.51 -23.63 -28.24
N ILE A 616 14.55 -24.96 -28.37
CA ILE A 616 14.26 -25.68 -29.61
C ILE A 616 12.74 -25.72 -29.84
N PRO A 617 12.23 -25.24 -30.98
CA PRO A 617 10.82 -25.40 -31.33
C PRO A 617 10.45 -26.88 -31.41
N GLY A 618 9.32 -27.24 -30.81
CA GLY A 618 8.85 -28.61 -30.75
C GLY A 618 7.38 -28.68 -30.38
N GLU A 619 6.69 -29.73 -30.81
CA GLU A 619 5.28 -29.94 -30.46
C GLU A 619 5.20 -30.82 -29.22
N ILE A 620 4.40 -30.39 -28.24
CA ILE A 620 3.97 -31.23 -27.12
C ILE A 620 2.47 -31.43 -27.18
N HIS A 621 2.01 -32.53 -26.59
CA HIS A 621 0.63 -32.98 -26.68
C HIS A 621 0.05 -33.20 -25.30
N ARG A 622 -1.27 -33.32 -25.25
CA ARG A 622 -1.92 -34.02 -24.15
C ARG A 622 -1.33 -35.43 -24.06
N ASP A 623 -1.16 -35.92 -22.84
CA ASP A 623 -0.55 -37.21 -22.49
C ASP A 623 0.96 -37.34 -22.80
N SER A 624 1.63 -36.27 -23.25
CA SER A 624 3.09 -36.21 -23.31
C SER A 624 3.72 -36.61 -21.97
N LYS A 625 4.76 -37.44 -22.01
CA LYS A 625 5.41 -37.96 -20.80
C LYS A 625 6.26 -36.87 -20.16
N VAL A 626 6.17 -36.78 -18.84
CA VAL A 626 6.87 -35.78 -18.05
C VAL A 626 7.75 -36.46 -17.00
N HIS A 627 9.02 -36.08 -16.97
CA HIS A 627 9.99 -36.51 -15.98
C HIS A 627 10.51 -35.31 -15.20
N PHE A 628 10.63 -35.44 -13.88
CA PHE A 628 11.17 -34.40 -13.00
C PHE A 628 12.47 -34.87 -12.36
N GLU A 629 13.39 -33.92 -12.15
CA GLU A 629 14.67 -34.08 -11.45
C GLU A 629 14.79 -33.04 -10.32
#